data_AF-A0A9P1A1Y6-F1
#
_entry.id   AF-A0A9P1A1Y6-F1
#
_cell.length_a   1.000
_cell.length_b   1.000
_cell.length_c   1.000
_cell.angle_alpha   90.00
_cell.angle_beta   90.00
_cell.angle_gamma   90.00
#
_symmetry.space_group_name_H-M   'P 1'
#
loop_
_entity.id
_entity.type
_entity.pdbx_description
1 polymer ?
#
loop_
_entity_poly.entity_id
_entity_poly.type
_entity_poly.pdbx_seq_one_letter_code
_entity_poly.pdbx_strand_id
1 'polypeptide(L)'
;MKKVAGKLKLELAQFAELEAFAQFASDLDRASQNQLARGQRLRELLKQSQSAPLTAAEQIITIYAGINGYLDSLELGQISKFLIELYTYFKTNKPQFQEIISSTNTFTDEAEALLKKSYSGPKGSVSTSRKTLNKYFNQKIQTQ
;
A
#
# COMPACT_ATOMS: atom_id res chain seq x y z
N MET A 1 -8.64 7.58 -10.88
CA MET A 1 -9.26 7.43 -9.54
C MET A 1 -10.45 6.46 -9.49
N LYS A 2 -11.52 6.63 -10.29
CA LYS A 2 -12.76 5.81 -10.18
C LYS A 2 -12.55 4.29 -10.12
N LYS A 3 -11.74 3.73 -11.03
CA LYS A 3 -11.42 2.28 -11.09
C LYS A 3 -10.82 1.76 -9.78
N VAL A 4 -9.93 2.53 -9.17
CA VAL A 4 -9.19 2.16 -7.95
C VAL A 4 -10.04 2.38 -6.70
N ALA A 5 -10.75 3.51 -6.63
CA ALA A 5 -11.65 3.83 -5.52
C ALA A 5 -12.86 2.87 -5.45
N GLY A 6 -13.38 2.42 -6.59
CA GLY A 6 -14.48 1.44 -6.63
C GLY A 6 -14.10 0.09 -6.01
N LYS A 7 -12.91 -0.41 -6.34
CA LYS A 7 -12.36 -1.64 -5.72
C LYS A 7 -12.11 -1.45 -4.22
N LEU A 8 -11.51 -0.32 -3.82
CA LEU A 8 -11.27 -0.03 -2.41
C LEU A 8 -12.55 -0.04 -1.58
N LYS A 9 -13.62 0.58 -2.09
CA LYS A 9 -14.91 0.61 -1.39
C LYS A 9 -15.47 -0.78 -1.16
N LEU A 10 -15.36 -1.66 -2.16
CA LEU A 10 -15.82 -3.05 -2.05
C LEU A 10 -15.02 -3.83 -1.00
N GLU A 11 -13.69 -3.73 -1.04
CA GLU A 11 -12.80 -4.39 -0.08
C GLU A 11 -13.03 -3.92 1.36
N LEU A 12 -13.24 -2.61 1.57
CA LEU A 12 -13.52 -2.06 2.91
C LEU A 12 -14.91 -2.47 3.42
N ALA A 13 -15.90 -2.62 2.55
CA ALA A 13 -17.22 -3.13 2.93
C ALA A 13 -17.13 -4.58 3.40
N GLN A 14 -16.46 -5.44 2.62
CA GLN A 14 -16.22 -6.84 2.99
C GLN A 14 -15.41 -6.96 4.28
N PHE A 15 -14.41 -6.09 4.46
CA PHE A 15 -13.66 -6.04 5.71
C PHE A 15 -14.55 -5.66 6.90
N ALA A 16 -15.42 -4.67 6.78
CA ALA A 16 -16.31 -4.26 7.87
C ALA A 16 -17.29 -5.37 8.27
N GLU A 17 -17.83 -6.09 7.28
CA GLU A 17 -18.68 -7.28 7.50
C GLU A 17 -17.90 -8.39 8.23
N LEU A 18 -16.69 -8.68 7.77
CA LEU A 18 -15.83 -9.70 8.38
C LEU A 18 -15.36 -9.31 9.79
N GLU A 19 -15.06 -8.03 10.02
CA GLU A 19 -14.65 -7.50 11.32
C GLU A 19 -15.78 -7.62 12.34
N ALA A 20 -17.03 -7.32 11.94
CA ALA A 20 -18.19 -7.51 12.80
C ALA A 20 -18.43 -9.01 13.11
N PHE A 21 -18.27 -9.89 12.12
CA PHE A 21 -18.40 -11.34 12.32
C PHE A 21 -17.30 -11.91 13.24
N ALA A 22 -16.07 -11.43 13.06
CA ALA A 22 -14.90 -11.84 13.84
C ALA A 22 -15.02 -11.50 15.35
N GLN A 23 -15.87 -10.55 15.73
CA GLN A 23 -16.13 -10.26 17.15
C GLN A 23 -16.91 -11.37 17.86
N PHE A 24 -17.64 -12.20 17.12
CA PHE A 24 -18.49 -13.26 17.66
C PHE A 24 -17.93 -14.68 17.42
N ALA A 25 -16.92 -14.82 16.56
CA ALA A 25 -16.29 -16.09 16.25
C ALA A 25 -15.02 -16.30 17.10
N SER A 26 -14.90 -17.47 17.73
CA SER A 26 -13.72 -17.82 18.55
C SER A 26 -12.52 -18.25 17.71
N ASP A 27 -12.77 -18.91 16.58
CA ASP A 27 -11.75 -19.36 15.64
C ASP A 27 -12.07 -18.88 14.24
N LEU A 28 -11.10 -18.23 13.62
CA LEU A 28 -11.14 -17.80 12.23
C LEU A 28 -10.14 -18.62 11.44
N ASP A 29 -10.55 -19.07 10.27
CA ASP A 29 -9.63 -19.73 9.35
C ASP A 29 -8.57 -18.73 8.85
N ARG A 30 -7.47 -19.27 8.30
CA ARG A 30 -6.33 -18.46 7.86
C ARG A 30 -6.71 -17.45 6.77
N ALA A 31 -7.69 -17.75 5.92
CA ALA A 31 -8.10 -16.83 4.86
C ALA A 31 -8.81 -15.61 5.46
N SER A 32 -9.73 -15.81 6.41
CA SER A 32 -10.39 -14.71 7.13
C SER A 32 -9.40 -13.88 7.96
N GLN A 33 -8.43 -14.52 8.63
CA GLN A 33 -7.37 -13.78 9.34
C GLN A 33 -6.58 -12.87 8.41
N ASN A 34 -6.21 -13.36 7.22
CA ASN A 34 -5.49 -12.56 6.23
C ASN A 34 -6.34 -11.41 5.68
N GLN A 35 -7.64 -11.63 5.46
CA GLN A 35 -8.57 -10.58 5.01
C GLN A 35 -8.75 -9.49 6.07
N LEU A 36 -8.91 -9.86 7.34
CA LEU A 36 -8.96 -8.91 8.45
C LEU A 36 -7.67 -8.09 8.54
N ALA A 37 -6.52 -8.78 8.48
CA ALA A 37 -5.22 -8.15 8.52
C ALA A 37 -5.03 -7.16 7.36
N ARG A 38 -5.49 -7.48 6.16
CA ARG A 38 -5.45 -6.57 5.00
C ARG A 38 -6.40 -5.39 5.19
N GLY A 39 -7.61 -5.61 5.65
CA GLY A 39 -8.59 -4.54 5.87
C GLY A 39 -8.16 -3.54 6.94
N GLN A 40 -7.51 -3.99 8.01
CA GLN A 40 -6.86 -3.12 9.00
C GLN A 40 -5.79 -2.24 8.36
N ARG A 41 -4.96 -2.81 7.48
CA ARG A 41 -3.95 -2.04 6.72
C ARG A 41 -4.61 -1.04 5.78
N LEU A 42 -5.67 -1.43 5.07
CA LEU A 42 -6.42 -0.52 4.19
C LEU A 42 -7.00 0.68 4.97
N ARG A 43 -7.50 0.48 6.19
CA ARG A 43 -7.92 1.60 7.06
C ARG A 43 -6.75 2.48 7.48
N GLU A 44 -5.60 1.89 7.81
CA GLU A 44 -4.39 2.64 8.15
C GLU A 44 -3.91 3.53 7.00
N LEU A 45 -3.99 3.03 5.75
CA LEU A 45 -3.63 3.79 4.55
C LEU A 45 -4.50 5.04 4.32
N LEU A 46 -5.71 5.06 4.85
CA LEU A 46 -6.61 6.20 4.75
C LEU A 46 -6.33 7.28 5.79
N LYS A 47 -5.49 6.99 6.79
CA LYS A 47 -5.05 8.01 7.75
C LYS A 47 -4.04 8.91 7.08
N GLN A 48 -4.36 10.20 7.01
CA GLN A 48 -3.47 11.23 6.48
C GLN A 48 -3.01 12.15 7.63
N SER A 49 -1.72 12.48 7.64
CA SER A 49 -1.22 13.53 8.52
C SER A 49 -1.81 14.88 8.10
N GLN A 50 -2.08 15.73 9.08
CA GLN A 50 -2.46 17.11 8.82
C GLN A 50 -1.37 17.80 7.98
N SER A 51 -1.79 18.64 7.02
CA SER A 51 -0.90 19.41 6.13
C SER A 51 -0.04 18.60 5.15
N ALA A 52 -0.37 17.33 4.90
CA ALA A 52 0.31 16.50 3.90
C ALA A 52 -0.68 16.04 2.80
N PRO A 53 -1.15 16.93 1.90
CA PRO A 53 -2.05 16.56 0.83
C PRO A 53 -1.37 15.61 -0.15
N LEU A 54 -1.97 14.44 -0.38
CA LEU A 54 -1.48 13.49 -1.39
C LEU A 54 -2.00 13.86 -2.78
N THR A 55 -1.12 13.84 -3.78
CA THR A 55 -1.50 13.98 -5.19
C THR A 55 -2.33 12.79 -5.67
N ALA A 56 -3.09 12.95 -6.76
CA ALA A 56 -3.87 11.85 -7.33
C ALA A 56 -3.01 10.63 -7.69
N ALA A 57 -1.78 10.84 -8.16
CA ALA A 57 -0.83 9.77 -8.45
C ALA A 57 -0.40 9.02 -7.17
N GLU A 58 -0.06 9.74 -6.10
CA GLU A 58 0.31 9.15 -4.81
C GLU A 58 -0.85 8.38 -4.18
N GLN A 59 -2.08 8.91 -4.28
CA GLN A 59 -3.29 8.22 -3.83
C GLN A 59 -3.49 6.90 -4.58
N ILE A 60 -3.33 6.90 -5.92
CA ILE A 60 -3.44 5.68 -6.72
C ILE A 60 -2.37 4.65 -6.33
N ILE A 61 -1.11 5.08 -6.17
CA ILE A 61 0.00 4.21 -5.74
C ILE A 61 -0.33 3.52 -4.42
N THR A 62 -0.81 4.31 -3.45
CA THR A 62 -1.15 3.85 -2.09
C THR A 62 -2.25 2.82 -2.10
N ILE A 63 -3.37 3.14 -2.75
CA ILE A 63 -4.54 2.27 -2.77
C ILE A 63 -4.24 0.99 -3.57
N TYR A 64 -3.52 1.11 -4.69
CA TYR A 64 -3.12 -0.05 -5.48
C TYR A 64 -2.21 -0.99 -4.68
N ALA A 65 -1.30 -0.45 -3.86
CA ALA A 65 -0.44 -1.26 -3.01
C ALA A 65 -1.22 -2.05 -1.95
N GLY A 66 -2.23 -1.41 -1.34
CA GLY A 66 -3.11 -2.03 -0.35
C GLY A 66 -3.99 -3.13 -0.93
N ILE A 67 -4.68 -2.86 -2.04
CA ILE A 67 -5.63 -3.81 -2.65
C ILE A 67 -4.92 -5.07 -3.14
N ASN A 68 -3.73 -4.94 -3.74
CA ASN A 68 -2.98 -6.08 -4.28
C ASN A 68 -2.14 -6.82 -3.23
N GLY A 69 -2.23 -6.46 -1.94
CA GLY A 69 -1.54 -7.16 -0.85
C GLY A 69 -0.03 -6.94 -0.81
N TYR A 70 0.51 -5.91 -1.47
CA TYR A 70 1.96 -5.61 -1.40
C TYR A 70 2.41 -5.14 -0.02
N LEU A 71 1.45 -4.77 0.85
CA LEU A 71 1.67 -4.31 2.21
C LEU A 71 1.39 -5.40 3.27
N ASP A 72 0.93 -6.59 2.86
CA ASP A 72 0.51 -7.65 3.79
C ASP A 72 1.68 -8.12 4.68
N SER A 73 2.92 -8.05 4.18
CA SER A 73 4.12 -8.40 4.94
C SER A 73 4.59 -7.34 5.94
N LEU A 74 4.02 -6.13 5.90
CA LEU A 74 4.42 -5.01 6.76
C LEU A 74 3.55 -4.96 8.00
N GLU A 75 4.13 -4.53 9.12
CA GLU A 75 3.39 -4.19 10.32
C GLU A 75 2.73 -2.81 10.17
N LEU A 76 1.61 -2.57 10.87
CA LEU A 76 0.83 -1.33 10.76
C LEU A 76 1.68 -0.06 10.96
N GLY A 77 2.56 -0.05 11.96
CA GLY A 77 3.44 1.09 12.25
C GLY A 77 4.53 1.36 11.19
N GLN A 78 4.77 0.42 10.28
CA GLN A 78 5.77 0.57 9.22
C GLN A 78 5.17 1.13 7.92
N ILE A 79 3.84 1.10 7.78
CA ILE A 79 3.14 1.46 6.53
C ILE A 79 3.41 2.91 6.14
N SER A 80 3.26 3.86 7.06
CA SER A 80 3.43 5.28 6.74
C SER A 80 4.85 5.61 6.25
N LYS A 81 5.88 5.03 6.89
CA LYS A 81 7.29 5.22 6.48
C LYS A 81 7.55 4.61 5.10
N PHE A 82 7.04 3.41 4.89
CA PHE A 82 7.13 2.73 3.61
C PHE A 82 6.49 3.52 2.47
N LEU A 83 5.31 4.12 2.70
CA LEU A 83 4.64 4.94 1.69
C LEU A 83 5.46 6.17 1.30
N ILE A 84 6.10 6.84 2.27
CA ILE A 84 6.98 7.99 1.99
C ILE A 84 8.14 7.57 1.08
N GLU A 85 8.82 6.47 1.40
CA GLU A 85 9.89 5.93 0.56
C GLU A 85 9.38 5.56 -0.84
N LEU A 86 8.20 4.94 -0.90
CA LEU A 86 7.55 4.55 -2.16
C LEU A 86 7.24 5.78 -3.03
N TYR A 87 6.71 6.85 -2.47
CA TYR A 87 6.44 8.08 -3.21
C TYR A 87 7.72 8.70 -3.76
N THR A 88 8.80 8.75 -2.96
CA THR A 88 10.11 9.22 -3.41
C THR A 88 10.64 8.34 -4.55
N TYR A 89 10.52 7.02 -4.43
CA TYR A 89 10.93 6.09 -5.49
C TYR A 89 10.18 6.35 -6.80
N PHE A 90 8.86 6.52 -6.75
CA PHE A 90 8.06 6.80 -7.96
C PHE A 90 8.36 8.19 -8.54
N LYS A 91 8.59 9.21 -7.70
CA LYS A 91 9.03 10.55 -8.13
C LYS A 91 10.34 10.50 -8.90
N THR A 92 11.34 9.76 -8.40
CA THR A 92 12.68 9.72 -9.00
C THR A 92 12.79 8.75 -10.17
N ASN A 93 12.23 7.55 -10.06
CA ASN A 93 12.49 6.46 -11.03
C ASN A 93 11.40 6.30 -12.08
N LYS A 94 10.20 6.84 -11.82
CA LYS A 94 9.01 6.67 -12.66
C LYS A 94 8.21 7.98 -12.82
N PRO A 95 8.85 9.11 -13.19
CA PRO A 95 8.14 10.37 -13.39
C PRO A 95 7.02 10.26 -14.45
N GLN A 96 7.23 9.40 -15.46
CA GLN A 96 6.24 9.05 -16.49
C GLN A 96 4.89 8.61 -15.90
N PHE A 97 4.87 7.91 -14.77
CA PHE A 97 3.61 7.52 -14.13
C PHE A 97 2.83 8.75 -13.66
N GLN A 98 3.51 9.73 -13.07
CA GLN A 98 2.87 10.97 -12.63
C GLN A 98 2.37 11.76 -13.84
N GLU A 99 3.15 11.86 -14.90
CA GLU A 99 2.74 12.53 -16.14
C GLU A 99 1.50 11.90 -16.77
N ILE A 100 1.43 10.56 -16.86
CA ILE A 100 0.25 9.85 -17.39
C ILE A 100 -0.98 10.17 -16.56
N ILE A 101 -0.90 10.07 -15.23
CA ILE A 101 -2.05 10.34 -14.35
C ILE A 101 -2.48 11.81 -14.41
N SER A 102 -1.51 12.73 -14.50
CA SER A 102 -1.77 14.18 -14.57
C SER A 102 -2.47 14.59 -15.86
N SER A 103 -2.04 13.99 -16.98
CA SER A 103 -2.54 14.32 -18.33
C SER A 103 -3.87 13.63 -18.64
N THR A 104 -3.96 12.33 -18.37
CA THR A 104 -5.14 11.53 -18.75
C THR A 104 -6.25 11.58 -17.72
N ASN A 105 -5.97 12.03 -16.48
CA ASN A 105 -6.87 11.98 -15.31
C ASN A 105 -7.51 10.61 -15.06
N THR A 106 -7.01 9.57 -15.73
CA THR A 106 -7.57 8.23 -15.76
C THR A 106 -6.49 7.23 -15.42
N PHE A 107 -6.90 6.13 -14.79
CA PHE A 107 -5.99 5.04 -14.48
C PHE A 107 -6.03 4.07 -15.67
N THR A 108 -5.18 4.33 -16.65
CA THR A 108 -5.04 3.55 -17.89
C THR A 108 -4.32 2.23 -17.62
N ASP A 109 -4.48 1.26 -18.53
CA ASP A 109 -3.83 -0.04 -18.40
C ASP A 109 -2.30 0.06 -18.52
N GLU A 110 -1.79 1.09 -19.22
CA GLU A 110 -0.37 1.42 -19.24
C GLU A 110 0.15 1.86 -17.86
N ALA A 111 -0.59 2.74 -17.17
CA ALA A 111 -0.26 3.15 -15.81
C ALA A 111 -0.30 1.96 -14.84
N GLU A 112 -1.27 1.05 -15.02
CA GLU A 112 -1.37 -0.20 -14.27
C GLU A 112 -0.17 -1.13 -14.54
N ALA A 113 0.24 -1.29 -15.80
CA ALA A 113 1.41 -2.08 -16.17
C ALA A 113 2.71 -1.51 -15.58
N LEU A 114 2.87 -0.18 -15.54
CA LEU A 114 3.99 0.50 -14.90
C LEU A 114 4.04 0.25 -13.40
N LEU A 115 2.89 0.33 -12.71
CA LEU A 115 2.79 -0.02 -11.29
C LEU A 115 3.15 -1.48 -11.09
N LYS A 116 2.51 -2.40 -11.81
CA LYS A 116 2.75 -3.84 -11.71
C LYS A 116 4.23 -4.17 -11.90
N LYS A 117 4.88 -3.62 -12.94
CA LYS A 117 6.32 -3.80 -13.18
C LYS A 117 7.19 -3.24 -12.05
N SER A 118 6.78 -2.13 -11.46
CA SER A 118 7.50 -1.50 -10.34
C SER A 118 7.40 -2.34 -9.05
N TYR A 119 6.27 -3.03 -8.85
CA TYR A 119 6.07 -3.97 -7.75
C TYR A 119 6.61 -5.39 -8.05
N SER A 120 6.68 -5.82 -9.32
CA SER A 120 7.00 -7.21 -9.73
C SER A 120 8.41 -7.44 -10.32
N GLY A 121 9.24 -6.41 -10.50
CA GLY A 121 10.57 -6.55 -11.13
C GLY A 121 11.55 -7.47 -10.36
N PRO A 122 12.58 -8.06 -11.05
CA PRO A 122 13.43 -9.16 -10.55
C PRO A 122 14.36 -8.82 -9.37
N LYS A 123 14.28 -7.59 -8.86
CA LYS A 123 14.53 -7.28 -7.46
C LYS A 123 13.33 -6.45 -7.07
N GLY A 124 12.52 -6.93 -6.13
CA GLY A 124 11.55 -6.05 -5.49
C GLY A 124 12.34 -4.87 -4.98
N SER A 125 12.30 -3.73 -5.65
CA SER A 125 13.12 -2.58 -5.23
C SER A 125 12.57 -1.98 -3.94
N VAL A 126 11.35 -2.38 -3.60
CA VAL A 126 10.70 -2.29 -2.30
C VAL A 126 11.12 -3.42 -1.34
N SER A 127 11.43 -4.63 -1.85
CA SER A 127 12.08 -5.71 -1.08
C SER A 127 13.58 -5.48 -0.85
N THR A 128 14.22 -4.60 -1.62
CA THR A 128 15.54 -4.07 -1.29
C THR A 128 15.43 -3.22 -0.04
N SER A 129 14.34 -2.49 0.18
CA SER A 129 14.01 -1.95 1.52
C SER A 129 13.73 -3.05 2.55
N ARG A 130 13.34 -4.30 2.25
CA ARG A 130 13.31 -5.37 3.30
C ARG A 130 14.70 -5.71 3.84
N LYS A 131 15.74 -5.77 2.99
CA LYS A 131 17.13 -6.02 3.45
C LYS A 131 17.80 -4.76 3.98
N THR A 132 17.51 -3.60 3.39
CA THR A 132 18.05 -2.30 3.78
C THR A 132 17.40 -1.80 5.07
N LEU A 133 16.09 -1.95 5.26
CA LEU A 133 15.40 -1.65 6.53
C LEU A 133 15.88 -2.59 7.64
N ASN A 134 16.03 -3.90 7.44
CA ASN A 134 16.62 -4.79 8.46
C ASN A 134 18.08 -4.42 8.81
N LYS A 135 18.87 -3.96 7.83
CA LYS A 135 20.24 -3.50 8.07
C LYS A 135 20.29 -2.17 8.83
N TYR A 136 19.41 -1.22 8.52
CA TYR A 136 19.28 0.05 9.26
C TYR A 136 18.65 -0.14 10.66
N PHE A 137 17.77 -1.13 10.83
CA PHE A 137 17.10 -1.42 12.10
C PHE A 137 18.05 -2.06 13.12
N ASN A 138 18.89 -3.01 12.69
CA ASN A 138 19.90 -3.64 13.56
C ASN A 138 21.04 -2.69 13.96
N GLN A 139 21.29 -1.62 13.21
CA GLN A 139 22.38 -0.69 13.51
C GLN A 139 22.00 0.40 14.54
N LYS A 140 20.71 0.75 14.68
CA LYS A 140 20.24 1.77 15.63
C LYS A 140 19.82 1.23 17.00
N ILE A 141 19.58 -0.07 17.15
CA ILE A 141 19.24 -0.69 18.45
C ILE A 141 20.49 -1.01 19.29
N GLN A 142 21.70 -1.00 18.70
CA GLN A 142 22.96 -1.20 19.44
C GLN A 142 23.65 0.10 19.88
N THR A 143 23.00 1.26 19.79
CA THR A 143 23.60 2.56 20.14
C THR A 143 22.80 3.39 21.15
N GLN A 144 22.03 2.74 22.02
CA GLN A 144 21.59 3.30 23.29
C GLN A 144 21.77 2.28 24.41
#